data_AF-A0A6M1S784-F1
#
_entry.id   AF-A0A6M1S784-F1
#
_cell.length_a   1.000
_cell.length_b   1.000
_cell.length_c   1.000
_cell.angle_alpha   90.00
_cell.angle_beta   90.00
_cell.angle_gamma   90.00
#
_symmetry.space_group_name_H-M   'P 1'
#
loop_
_entity.id
_entity.type
_entity.pdbx_description
1 polymer ?
#
loop_
_entity_poly.entity_id
_entity_poly.type
_entity_poly.pdbx_seq_one_letter_code
_entity_poly.pdbx_strand_id
1 'polypeptide(L)' 'MRPYLLTASARKDVVEIGRFTTEKWGKRQRDTYLRQLDDAFKLLARQPDIGRDADDIKPGYKKFT' A
#
# COMPACT_ATOMS: atom_id res chain seq x y z
N MET A 1 -4.58 2.60 17.32
CA MET A 1 -4.15 2.77 15.91
C MET A 1 -4.98 3.89 15.31
N ARG A 2 -4.37 4.82 14.55
CA ARG A 2 -5.15 5.75 13.74
C ARG A 2 -5.80 4.97 12.60
N PRO A 3 -7.12 5.10 12.37
CA PRO A 3 -7.79 4.40 11.29
C PRO A 3 -7.34 4.94 9.94
N TYR A 4 -7.17 4.06 8.95
CA TYR A 4 -6.99 4.42 7.55
C TYR A 4 -8.01 3.66 6.71
N LEU A 5 -8.32 4.21 5.53
CA LEU A 5 -9.24 3.60 4.58
C LEU A 5 -8.52 3.35 3.27
N LEU A 6 -8.74 2.17 2.71
CA LEU A 6 -8.42 1.88 1.32
C LEU A 6 -9.69 2.09 0.49
N THR A 7 -9.55 2.86 -0.59
CA THR A 7 -10.59 2.98 -1.62
C THR A 7 -10.88 1.62 -2.23
N ALA A 8 -12.03 1.47 -2.89
CA ALA A 8 -12.38 0.23 -3.57
C ALA A 8 -11.30 -0.18 -4.60
N SER A 9 -10.75 0.78 -5.36
CA SER A 9 -9.67 0.55 -6.31
C SER A 9 -8.40 0.07 -5.62
N ALA A 10 -7.96 0.73 -4.53
CA ALA A 10 -6.77 0.32 -3.80
C ALA A 10 -6.89 -1.09 -3.20
N ARG A 11 -8.10 -1.49 -2.76
CA ARG A 11 -8.35 -2.87 -2.31
C ARG A 11 -8.21 -3.88 -3.45
N LYS A 12 -8.71 -3.54 -4.64
CA LYS A 12 -8.57 -4.37 -5.84
C LYS A 12 -7.10 -4.54 -6.21
N ASP A 13 -6.32 -3.45 -6.16
CA ASP A 13 -4.87 -3.49 -6.45
C ASP A 13 -4.14 -4.44 -5.49
N VAL A 14 -4.42 -4.39 -4.18
CA VAL A 14 -3.83 -5.30 -3.19
C VAL A 14 -4.17 -6.77 -3.49
N VAL A 15 -5.41 -7.06 -3.92
CA VAL A 15 -5.82 -8.42 -4.33
C VAL A 15 -5.07 -8.87 -5.58
N GLU A 16 -4.92 -8.01 -6.58
CA GLU A 16 -4.21 -8.31 -7.82
C GLU A 16 -2.71 -8.54 -7.57
N ILE A 17 -2.08 -7.71 -6.74
CA ILE A 17 -0.70 -7.93 -6.27
C ILE A 17 -0.59 -9.29 -5.58
N GLY A 18 -1.56 -9.65 -4.73
CA GLY A 18 -1.58 -10.95 -4.05
C GLY A 18 -1.68 -12.14 -5.01
N ARG A 19 -2.51 -12.04 -6.05
CA ARG A 19 -2.64 -13.07 -7.10
C ARG A 19 -1.35 -13.19 -7.90
N PHE A 20 -0.86 -12.08 -8.44
CA PHE A 20 0.36 -12.03 -9.24
C PHE A 20 1.57 -12.59 -8.48
N THR A 21 1.77 -12.15 -7.24
CA THR A 21 2.90 -12.63 -6.41
C THR A 21 2.80 -14.13 -6.11
N THR A 22 1.59 -14.65 -5.91
CA THR A 22 1.38 -16.09 -5.71
C THR A 22 1.72 -16.88 -6.96
N GLU A 23 1.26 -16.42 -8.13
CA GLU A 23 1.51 -17.08 -9.42
C GLU A 23 3.00 -17.10 -9.78
N LYS A 24 3.73 -16.02 -9.47
CA LYS A 24 5.15 -15.88 -9.82
C LYS A 24 6.09 -16.54 -8.82
N TRP A 25 5.81 -16.47 -7.53
CA TRP A 25 6.77 -16.84 -6.47
C TRP A 25 6.17 -17.66 -5.32
N GLY A 26 4.88 -17.99 -5.38
CA GLY A 26 4.20 -18.81 -4.39
C GLY A 26 3.72 -18.04 -3.15
N LYS A 27 2.96 -18.76 -2.31
CA LYS A 27 2.22 -18.18 -1.17
C LYS A 27 3.11 -17.48 -0.14
N ARG A 28 4.32 -18.00 0.12
CA ARG A 28 5.24 -17.40 1.08
C ARG A 28 5.69 -16.00 0.65
N GLN A 29 5.93 -15.81 -0.65
CA GLN A 29 6.31 -14.51 -1.18
C GLN A 29 5.13 -13.54 -1.16
N ARG A 30 3.93 -14.01 -1.52
CA ARG A 30 2.69 -13.25 -1.36
C ARG A 30 2.54 -12.72 0.06
N ASP A 31 2.64 -13.60 1.07
CA ASP A 31 2.41 -13.22 2.46
C ASP A 31 3.43 -12.20 2.96
N THR A 32 4.67 -12.29 2.47
CA THR A 32 5.73 -11.30 2.77
C THR A 32 5.38 -9.95 2.15
N TYR A 33 5.02 -9.91 0.87
CA TYR A 33 4.67 -8.66 0.17
C TYR A 33 3.43 -7.98 0.75
N LEU A 34 2.38 -8.75 1.03
CA LEU A 34 1.15 -8.19 1.60
C LEU A 34 1.37 -7.64 3.01
N ARG A 35 2.25 -8.27 3.80
CA ARG A 35 2.63 -7.74 5.12
C ARG A 35 3.39 -6.42 5.02
N GLN A 36 4.31 -6.30 4.07
CA GLN A 36 5.06 -5.05 3.85
C GLN A 36 4.12 -3.90 3.46
N LEU A 37 3.11 -4.15 2.63
CA LEU A 37 2.08 -3.15 2.30
C LEU A 37 1.28 -2.75 3.54
N ASP A 38 0.84 -3.73 4.34
CA ASP A 38 0.09 -3.48 5.57
C ASP A 38 0.90 -2.67 6.61
N ASP A 39 2.18 -2.99 6.78
CA ASP A 39 3.09 -2.25 7.65
C ASP A 39 3.31 -0.81 7.17
N ALA A 40 3.44 -0.60 5.85
CA ALA A 40 3.52 0.73 5.26
C ALA A 40 2.23 1.54 5.48
N PHE A 41 1.04 0.96 5.29
CA PHE A 41 -0.22 1.64 5.56
C PHE A 41 -0.37 2.02 7.03
N LYS A 42 0.05 1.15 7.94
CA LYS A 42 0.06 1.43 9.39
C LYS A 42 1.03 2.53 9.76
N LEU A 43 2.18 2.61 9.10
CA LEU A 43 3.14 3.69 9.30
C LEU A 43 2.56 5.03 8.82
N LEU A 44 2.03 5.09 7.60
CA LEU A 44 1.42 6.29 7.03
C LEU A 44 0.21 6.76 7.85
N ALA A 45 -0.58 5.84 8.39
CA ALA A 45 -1.68 6.21 9.29
C ALA A 45 -1.19 6.90 10.58
N ARG A 46 0.01 6.54 11.07
CA ARG A 46 0.62 7.15 12.27
C ARG A 46 1.36 8.45 11.92
N GLN A 47 1.97 8.51 10.75
CA GLN A 47 2.81 9.61 10.29
C GLN A 47 2.41 10.00 8.85
N PRO A 48 1.31 10.75 8.65
CA PRO A 48 0.75 11.01 7.33
C PRO A 48 1.65 11.88 6.43
N ASP A 49 2.56 12.66 7.03
CA ASP A 49 3.37 13.65 6.31
C ASP A 49 4.74 13.15 5.84
N ILE A 50 5.10 11.89 6.12
CA ILE A 50 6.42 11.32 5.73
C ILE A 50 6.51 11.01 4.24
N GLY A 51 5.38 11.02 3.53
CA GLY A 51 5.36 10.90 2.09
C GLY A 51 5.86 12.18 1.41
N ARG A 52 6.53 11.99 0.29
CA ARG A 52 6.97 13.07 -0.59
C ARG A 52 5.78 13.66 -1.32
N ASP A 53 5.81 14.94 -1.62
CA ASP A 53 4.72 15.57 -2.36
C ASP A 53 4.61 14.99 -3.78
N ALA A 54 3.38 14.81 -4.22
CA ALA A 54 2.99 14.22 -5.50
C ALA A 54 2.06 15.15 -6.26
N ASP A 55 2.28 16.46 -6.12
CA ASP A 55 1.49 17.51 -6.77
C ASP A 55 1.57 17.42 -8.30
N ASP A 56 2.62 16.76 -8.83
CA ASP A 56 2.76 16.37 -10.23
C ASP A 56 1.63 15.45 -10.72
N ILE A 57 1.05 14.64 -9.81
CA ILE A 57 -0.13 13.81 -10.09
C ILE A 57 -1.41 14.58 -9.74
N LYS A 58 -1.47 15.12 -8.52
CA LYS A 58 -2.63 15.87 -8.03
C LYS A 58 -2.24 16.69 -6.80
N PRO A 59 -2.64 17.98 -6.73
CA PRO A 59 -2.38 18.81 -5.55
C PRO A 59 -2.83 18.14 -4.24
N GLY A 60 -1.93 18.13 -3.26
CA GLY A 60 -2.15 17.58 -1.93
C GLY A 60 -1.99 16.06 -1.83
N TYR A 61 -1.58 15.38 -2.91
CA TYR A 61 -1.25 13.96 -2.86
C TYR A 61 0.18 13.76 -2.35
N LYS A 62 0.41 12.61 -1.73
CA LYS A 62 1.74 12.17 -1.28
C LYS A 62 2.08 10.79 -1.82
N LYS A 63 3.37 10.56 -2.09
CA LYS A 63 3.95 9.27 -2.48
C LYS A 63 4.89 8.77 -1.39
N PHE A 64 4.75 7.50 -1.02
CA PHE A 64 5.63 6.82 -0.08
C PHE A 64 6.51 5.81 -0.83
N THR A 65 7.80 5.71 -0.50
CA THR A 65 8.79 4.91 -1.22
C THR A 65 9.79 4.31 -0.26
#